data_AF-A0A5P9JV50-F1
#
_entry.id   AF-A0A5P9JV50-F1
#
_cell.length_a   1.000
_cell.length_b   1.000
_cell.length_c   1.000
_cell.angle_alpha   90.00
_cell.angle_beta   90.00
_cell.angle_gamma   90.00
#
_symmetry.space_group_name_H-M   'P 1'
#
loop_
_entity.id
_entity.type
_entity.pdbx_description
1 polymer ?
#
loop_
_entity_poly.entity_id
_entity_poly.type
_entity_poly.pdbx_seq_one_letter_code
_entity_poly.pdbx_strand_id
1 'polypeptide(L)'
;MANTPLHQALESKMCEIEHVVRCLADMDGDYDLNDLRRLLLGLSCLLDRDPGIEMGSDDVYLASRALVEDGVAGVQPHARKRRLVLSALARLGERVRARAAALRAASAAEAVAAPAVAVPFRLGLAGLVGPQPMCAPAL
;
A
#
# COMPACT_ATOMS: atom_id res chain seq x y z
N MET A 1 -14.82 -6.21 -4.34
CA MET A 1 -14.79 -4.75 -4.12
C MET A 1 -13.74 -4.33 -3.07
N ALA A 2 -12.59 -5.02 -2.95
CA ALA A 2 -11.77 -4.96 -1.73
C ALA A 2 -10.57 -3.98 -1.74
N ASN A 3 -10.25 -3.30 -2.85
CA ASN A 3 -9.00 -2.51 -2.97
C ASN A 3 -9.17 -0.98 -2.92
N THR A 4 -10.41 -0.47 -2.93
CA THR A 4 -10.72 0.94 -2.64
C THR A 4 -10.27 1.40 -1.24
N PRO A 5 -10.45 0.62 -0.15
CA PRO A 5 -10.08 1.09 1.19
C PRO A 5 -8.57 1.27 1.34
N LEU A 6 -7.74 0.39 0.75
CA LEU A 6 -6.29 0.50 0.84
C LEU A 6 -5.78 1.76 0.14
N HIS A 7 -6.25 2.04 -1.08
CA HIS A 7 -5.82 3.26 -1.77
C HIS A 7 -6.22 4.53 -1.01
N GLN A 8 -7.44 4.59 -0.47
CA GLN A 8 -7.86 5.72 0.35
C GLN A 8 -6.99 5.86 1.61
N ALA A 9 -6.61 4.74 2.24
CA ALA A 9 -5.70 4.75 3.39
C ALA A 9 -4.30 5.26 3.01
N LEU A 10 -3.76 4.88 1.85
CA LEU A 10 -2.47 5.36 1.35
C LEU A 10 -2.48 6.86 1.05
N GLU A 11 -3.50 7.36 0.34
CA GLU A 11 -3.66 8.79 0.05
C GLU A 11 -3.82 9.59 1.35
N SER A 12 -4.66 9.12 2.28
CA SER A 12 -4.83 9.75 3.59
C SER A 12 -3.50 9.82 4.36
N LYS A 13 -2.73 8.72 4.36
CA LYS A 13 -1.43 8.70 5.04
C LYS A 13 -0.41 9.61 4.37
N MET A 14 -0.39 9.69 3.04
CA MET A 14 0.48 10.63 2.34
C MET A 14 0.12 12.07 2.66
N CYS A 15 -1.17 12.43 2.70
CA CYS A 15 -1.61 13.76 3.12
C CYS A 15 -1.14 14.12 4.56
N GLU A 16 -1.24 13.17 5.49
CA GLU A 16 -0.76 13.36 6.87
C GLU A 16 0.77 13.57 6.91
N ILE A 17 1.53 12.75 6.18
CA ILE A 17 3.00 12.89 6.08
C ILE A 17 3.37 14.24 5.48
N GLU A 18 2.72 14.64 4.38
CA GLU A 18 2.96 15.92 3.73
C GLU A 18 2.69 17.10 4.67
N HIS A 19 1.62 17.02 5.45
CA HIS A 19 1.29 18.06 6.43
C HIS A 19 2.38 18.18 7.50
N VAL A 20 2.75 17.08 8.15
CA VAL A 20 3.78 17.08 9.21
C VAL A 20 5.12 17.55 8.68
N VAL A 21 5.53 17.09 7.49
CA VAL A 21 6.80 17.53 6.88
C VAL A 21 6.79 19.03 6.59
N ARG A 22 5.67 19.62 6.19
CA ARG A 22 5.57 21.07 5.95
C ARG A 22 5.63 21.86 7.25
N CYS A 23 4.96 21.41 8.31
CA CYS A 23 5.08 22.01 9.65
C CYS A 23 6.53 22.00 10.15
N LEU A 24 7.20 20.84 10.06
CA LEU A 24 8.62 20.71 10.41
C LEU A 24 9.52 21.62 9.56
N ALA A 25 9.19 21.76 8.27
CA ALA A 25 9.98 22.55 7.34
C ALA A 25 9.86 24.07 7.57
N ASP A 26 8.70 24.52 8.02
CA ASP A 26 8.44 25.92 8.34
C ASP A 26 8.80 26.26 9.80
N MET A 27 9.25 25.25 10.57
CA MET A 27 9.52 25.35 12.01
C MET A 27 8.32 25.90 12.80
N ASP A 28 7.13 25.58 12.32
CA ASP A 28 5.86 26.08 12.84
C ASP A 28 5.00 24.88 13.26
N GLY A 29 4.67 24.81 14.55
CA GLY A 29 3.71 23.88 15.10
C GLY A 29 4.24 22.89 16.16
N ASP A 30 3.29 22.10 16.67
CA ASP A 30 3.45 21.12 17.75
C ASP A 30 4.00 19.75 17.27
N TYR A 31 4.30 19.60 15.98
CA TYR A 31 4.75 18.33 15.42
C TYR A 31 6.25 18.13 15.58
N ASP A 32 6.64 16.92 15.96
CA ASP A 32 8.06 16.55 16.12
C ASP A 32 8.51 15.44 15.16
N LEU A 33 9.79 15.10 15.24
CA LEU A 33 10.36 14.00 14.45
C LEU A 33 9.80 12.62 14.85
N ASN A 34 9.26 12.47 16.07
CA ASN A 34 8.63 11.23 16.51
C ASN A 34 7.30 11.02 15.77
N ASP A 35 6.51 12.08 15.61
CA ASP A 35 5.26 12.05 14.85
C ASP A 35 5.51 11.67 13.40
N LEU A 36 6.51 12.31 12.75
CA LEU A 36 6.92 11.94 11.40
C LEU A 36 7.34 10.46 11.32
N ARG A 37 8.15 9.99 12.27
CA ARG A 37 8.59 8.58 12.31
C ARG A 37 7.41 7.61 12.43
N ARG A 38 6.43 7.91 13.28
CA ARG A 38 5.22 7.09 13.45
C ARG A 38 4.42 7.02 12.16
N LEU A 39 4.26 8.14 11.45
CA LEU A 39 3.54 8.18 10.18
C LEU A 39 4.25 7.36 9.09
N LEU A 40 5.58 7.46 8.98
CA LEU A 40 6.36 6.71 8.00
C LEU A 40 6.36 5.19 8.28
N LEU A 41 6.43 4.79 9.55
CA LEU A 41 6.25 3.39 9.95
C LEU A 41 4.82 2.92 9.64
N GLY A 42 3.82 3.75 9.92
CA GLY A 42 2.42 3.46 9.60
C GLY A 42 2.19 3.26 8.11
N LEU A 43 2.81 4.08 7.25
CA LEU A 43 2.79 3.91 5.80
C LEU A 43 3.38 2.55 5.39
N SER A 44 4.51 2.16 5.99
CA SER A 44 5.18 0.88 5.72
C SER A 44 4.33 -0.32 6.14
N CYS A 45 3.46 -0.17 7.14
CA CYS A 45 2.54 -1.21 7.58
C CYS A 45 1.30 -1.37 6.67
N LEU A 46 0.98 -0.39 5.84
CA LEU A 46 -0.15 -0.47 4.90
C LEU A 46 0.17 -1.27 3.64
N LEU A 47 1.44 -1.48 3.35
CA LEU A 47 1.92 -2.13 2.13
C LEU A 47 2.71 -3.39 2.49
N ASP A 48 2.67 -4.38 1.60
CA ASP A 48 3.70 -5.41 1.60
C ASP A 48 5.07 -4.76 1.44
N ARG A 49 6.11 -5.44 1.95
CA ARG A 49 7.51 -5.00 1.90
C ARG A 49 7.87 -4.46 0.52
N ASP A 50 8.12 -3.16 0.45
CA ASP A 50 8.54 -2.44 -0.75
C ASP A 50 9.81 -1.65 -0.43
N PRO A 51 10.99 -2.15 -0.84
CA PRO A 51 12.27 -1.51 -0.51
C PRO A 51 12.39 -0.10 -1.09
N GLY A 52 11.67 0.21 -2.19
CA GLY A 52 11.65 1.55 -2.76
C GLY A 52 10.93 2.56 -1.88
N ILE A 53 9.85 2.14 -1.22
CA ILE A 53 9.09 2.97 -0.28
C ILE A 53 9.79 3.06 1.06
N GLU A 54 10.40 1.98 1.54
CA GLU A 54 11.21 1.98 2.78
C GLU A 54 12.39 2.95 2.66
N MET A 55 13.20 2.84 1.58
CA MET A 55 14.29 3.78 1.32
C MET A 55 13.78 5.22 1.17
N GLY A 56 12.64 5.42 0.51
CA GLY A 56 12.05 6.76 0.36
C GLY A 56 11.59 7.34 1.71
N SER A 57 11.09 6.50 2.60
CA SER A 57 10.68 6.88 3.95
C SER A 57 11.88 7.26 4.80
N ASP A 58 12.96 6.48 4.74
CA ASP A 58 14.22 6.78 5.42
C ASP A 58 14.84 8.08 4.91
N ASP A 59 14.84 8.31 3.58
CA ASP A 59 15.31 9.56 2.98
C ASP A 59 14.55 10.79 3.52
N VAL A 60 13.23 10.69 3.63
CA VAL A 60 12.38 11.77 4.18
C VAL A 60 12.72 12.01 5.65
N TYR A 61 12.82 10.95 6.45
CA TYR A 61 13.13 11.08 7.87
C TYR A 61 14.51 11.71 8.10
N LEU A 62 15.54 11.23 7.39
CA LEU A 62 16.91 11.75 7.52
C LEU A 62 17.02 13.20 7.07
N ALA A 63 16.37 13.57 5.97
CA ALA A 63 16.35 14.95 5.50
C ALA A 63 15.65 15.87 6.52
N SER A 64 14.51 15.45 7.07
CA SER A 64 13.76 16.22 8.06
C SER A 64 14.55 16.35 9.37
N ARG A 65 15.19 15.28 9.83
CA ARG A 65 16.06 15.31 11.02
C ARG A 65 17.18 16.33 10.84
N ALA A 66 17.88 16.27 9.72
CA ALA A 66 18.97 17.22 9.43
C ALA A 66 18.48 18.67 9.30
N LEU A 67 17.23 18.91 8.92
CA LEU A 67 16.63 20.25 8.87
C LEU A 67 16.32 20.78 10.29
N VAL A 68 15.72 19.94 11.14
CA VAL A 68 15.36 20.30 12.52
C VAL A 68 16.62 20.51 13.37
N GLU A 69 17.61 19.62 13.27
CA GLU A 69 18.89 19.73 14.00
C GLU A 69 19.61 21.05 13.69
N ASP A 70 19.68 21.44 12.41
CA ASP A 70 20.29 22.71 12.02
C ASP A 70 19.46 23.93 12.44
N GLY A 71 18.13 23.81 12.48
CA GLY A 71 17.25 24.87 12.95
C GLY A 71 17.42 25.20 14.40
N VAL A 72 17.55 24.17 15.24
CA VAL A 72 17.88 24.34 16.65
C VAL A 72 19.28 24.95 16.81
N ALA A 73 20.23 24.60 15.94
CA ALA A 73 21.59 25.13 15.98
C ALA A 73 21.75 26.51 15.31
N GLY A 74 20.72 27.05 14.66
CA GLY A 74 20.78 28.31 13.90
C GLY A 74 21.71 28.26 12.68
N VAL A 75 21.98 27.06 12.15
CA VAL A 75 22.97 26.82 11.09
C VAL A 75 22.34 27.02 9.72
N GLN A 76 22.92 27.93 8.92
CA GLN A 76 22.56 28.11 7.51
C GLN A 76 23.32 27.09 6.63
N PRO A 77 22.74 26.62 5.50
CA PRO A 77 21.58 27.18 4.80
C PRO A 77 20.26 26.39 4.97
N HIS A 78 19.31 27.00 5.68
CA HIS A 78 17.96 26.47 5.90
C HIS A 78 17.17 26.22 4.61
N ALA A 79 17.22 27.15 3.67
CA ALA A 79 16.48 27.06 2.41
C ALA A 79 16.88 25.83 1.58
N ARG A 80 18.17 25.46 1.60
CA ARG A 80 18.66 24.28 0.88
C ARG A 80 18.13 22.99 1.50
N LYS A 81 18.17 22.88 2.83
CA LYS A 81 17.68 21.70 3.55
C LYS A 81 16.17 21.54 3.40
N ARG A 82 15.41 22.63 3.50
CA ARG A 82 13.97 22.65 3.20
C ARG A 82 13.68 22.12 1.79
N ARG A 83 14.45 22.55 0.79
CA ARG A 83 14.33 22.01 -0.59
C ARG A 83 14.63 20.51 -0.67
N LEU A 84 15.63 20.02 0.06
CA LEU A 84 15.96 18.59 0.09
C LEU A 84 14.84 17.75 0.69
N VAL A 85 14.27 18.20 1.81
CA VAL A 85 13.13 17.55 2.47
C VAL A 85 11.92 17.47 1.53
N LEU A 86 11.53 18.60 0.93
CA LEU A 86 10.39 18.64 0.01
C LEU A 86 10.62 17.78 -1.24
N SER A 87 11.86 17.72 -1.72
CA SER A 87 12.23 16.86 -2.85
C SER A 87 12.18 15.36 -2.49
N ALA A 88 12.62 14.98 -1.29
CA ALA A 88 12.49 13.61 -0.79
C ALA A 88 11.02 13.20 -0.64
N LEU A 89 10.20 14.09 -0.07
CA LEU A 89 8.76 13.89 0.08
C LEU A 89 8.07 13.68 -1.28
N ALA A 90 8.38 14.52 -2.27
CA ALA A 90 7.82 14.38 -3.62
C ALA A 90 8.15 13.01 -4.24
N ARG A 91 9.41 12.56 -4.14
CA ARG A 91 9.84 11.24 -4.64
C ARG A 91 9.14 10.10 -3.92
N LEU A 92 8.97 10.19 -2.61
CA LEU A 92 8.23 9.19 -1.83
C LEU A 92 6.77 9.13 -2.31
N GLY A 93 6.11 10.29 -2.46
CA GLY A 93 4.73 10.37 -2.95
C GLY A 93 4.56 9.80 -4.36
N GLU A 94 5.52 10.02 -5.26
CA GLU A 94 5.53 9.38 -6.58
C GLU A 94 5.60 7.86 -6.51
N ARG A 95 6.48 7.32 -5.67
CA ARG A 95 6.62 5.86 -5.46
C ARG A 95 5.34 5.26 -4.89
N VAL A 96 4.74 5.89 -3.89
CA VAL A 96 3.48 5.45 -3.27
C VAL A 96 2.33 5.47 -4.29
N ARG A 97 2.19 6.55 -5.07
CA ARG A 97 1.18 6.64 -6.15
C ARG A 97 1.37 5.56 -7.21
N ALA A 98 2.61 5.30 -7.63
CA ALA A 98 2.92 4.24 -8.58
C ALA A 98 2.55 2.85 -8.03
N ARG A 99 2.88 2.58 -6.76
CA ARG A 99 2.53 1.33 -6.09
C ARG A 99 1.02 1.17 -5.95
N ALA A 100 0.31 2.21 -5.54
CA ALA A 100 -1.14 2.19 -5.43
C ALA A 100 -1.84 1.96 -6.78
N ALA A 101 -1.31 2.54 -7.86
CA ALA A 101 -1.81 2.30 -9.21
C ALA A 101 -1.60 0.83 -9.65
N ALA A 102 -0.43 0.24 -9.36
CA ALA A 102 -0.14 -1.15 -9.66
C ALA A 102 -1.08 -2.12 -8.92
N LEU A 103 -1.35 -1.87 -7.63
CA LEU A 103 -2.29 -2.66 -6.84
C LEU A 103 -3.72 -2.63 -7.39
N ARG A 104 -4.17 -1.45 -7.86
CA ARG A 104 -5.46 -1.34 -8.55
C ARG A 104 -5.51 -2.13 -9.84
N ALA A 105 -4.50 -1.99 -10.70
CA ALA A 105 -4.44 -2.69 -11.97
C ALA A 105 -4.46 -4.22 -11.79
N ALA A 106 -3.71 -4.74 -10.80
CA ALA A 106 -3.71 -6.16 -10.45
C ALA A 106 -5.11 -6.65 -10.06
N SER A 107 -5.82 -5.91 -9.19
CA SER A 107 -7.18 -6.28 -8.79
C SER A 107 -8.22 -6.20 -9.91
N ALA A 108 -8.03 -5.29 -10.88
CA ALA A 108 -8.89 -5.21 -12.05
C ALA A 108 -8.65 -6.38 -13.02
N ALA A 109 -7.39 -6.77 -13.22
CA ALA A 109 -7.03 -7.93 -14.03
C ALA A 109 -7.59 -9.23 -13.44
N GLU A 110 -7.51 -9.38 -12.10
CA GLU A 110 -8.08 -10.55 -11.40
C GLU A 110 -9.61 -10.62 -11.53
N ALA A 111 -10.30 -9.47 -11.48
CA ALA A 111 -11.74 -9.41 -11.71
C ALA A 111 -12.16 -9.74 -13.15
N VAL A 112 -11.32 -9.43 -14.14
CA VAL A 112 -11.55 -9.78 -15.56
C VAL A 112 -11.20 -11.25 -15.82
N ALA A 113 -10.23 -11.81 -15.10
CA ALA A 113 -9.76 -13.18 -15.28
C ALA A 113 -10.61 -14.24 -14.56
N ALA A 114 -11.53 -13.87 -13.67
CA ALA A 114 -12.48 -14.79 -13.05
C ALA A 114 -13.44 -15.34 -14.12
N PRO A 115 -13.28 -16.60 -14.58
CA PRO A 115 -14.22 -17.16 -15.53
C PRO A 115 -15.51 -17.46 -14.76
N ALA A 116 -16.65 -17.24 -15.41
CA ALA A 116 -17.88 -17.92 -15.07
C ALA A 116 -17.68 -19.43 -15.25
N VAL A 117 -17.04 -20.10 -14.28
CA VAL A 117 -17.11 -21.55 -14.17
C VAL A 117 -18.45 -21.86 -13.55
N ALA A 118 -19.49 -21.75 -14.38
CA ALA A 118 -20.75 -22.44 -14.16
C ALA A 118 -20.44 -23.94 -14.26
N VAL A 119 -20.08 -24.57 -13.14
CA VAL A 119 -20.04 -26.03 -13.06
C VAL A 119 -21.51 -26.48 -13.05
N PRO A 120 -22.00 -27.24 -14.06
CA PRO A 120 -23.28 -27.91 -13.90
C PRO A 120 -23.03 -29.14 -13.04
N PHE A 121 -23.02 -28.98 -11.72
CA PHE A 121 -23.18 -30.14 -10.84
C PHE A 121 -24.60 -30.67 -11.04
N ARG A 122 -24.73 -31.75 -11.81
CA ARG A 122 -25.91 -32.62 -11.76
C ARG A 122 -25.95 -33.26 -10.37
N LEU A 123 -26.79 -32.72 -9.49
CA LEU A 123 -27.28 -33.41 -8.31
C LEU A 123 -28.15 -34.60 -8.76
N GLY A 124 -27.52 -35.76 -8.92
CA GLY A 124 -28.21 -37.04 -9.03
C GLY A 124 -28.71 -37.48 -7.66
N LEU A 125 -29.88 -36.97 -7.26
CA LEU A 125 -30.55 -37.32 -6.01
C LEU A 125 -31.51 -38.47 -6.28
N ALA A 126 -31.02 -39.71 -6.29
CA ALA A 126 -31.80 -40.92 -6.03
C ALA A 126 -30.88 -42.14 -5.99
N GLY A 127 -30.47 -42.54 -4.79
CA GLY A 127 -30.10 -43.93 -4.57
C GLY A 127 -31.35 -44.79 -4.70
N LEU A 128 -31.27 -45.88 -5.46
CA LEU A 128 -32.16 -47.03 -5.31
C LEU A 128 -31.43 -48.29 -5.79
N VAL A 129 -31.25 -49.18 -4.83
CA VAL A 129 -30.85 -50.59 -4.94
C VAL A 129 -31.87 -51.34 -5.80
N GLY A 130 -31.40 -52.22 -6.70
CA GLY A 130 -32.23 -53.19 -7.44
C GLY A 130 -31.40 -54.20 -8.24
N PRO A 131 -31.86 -55.46 -8.42
CA PRO A 131 -31.01 -56.63 -8.61
C PRO A 131 -30.53 -56.88 -10.05
N GLN A 132 -29.44 -57.64 -10.16
CA GLN A 132 -28.88 -58.22 -11.40
C GLN A 132 -29.88 -59.13 -12.14
N PRO A 133 -30.05 -58.98 -13.46
CA PRO A 133 -30.54 -60.08 -14.29
C PRO A 133 -29.34 -60.89 -14.83
N MET A 134 -29.09 -62.05 -14.23
CA MET A 134 -28.46 -63.17 -14.93
C MET A 134 -29.48 -63.78 -15.89
N CYS A 135 -29.21 -63.73 -17.20
CA CYS A 135 -29.76 -64.65 -18.19
C CYS A 135 -28.80 -64.82 -19.37
N ALA A 136 -28.01 -65.89 -19.25
CA ALA A 136 -27.76 -66.96 -20.23
C ALA A 136 -26.92 -66.73 -21.51
N PRO A 137 -26.28 -67.81 -22.03
CA PRO A 137 -25.15 -67.76 -22.96
C PRO A 137 -25.52 -68.09 -24.42
N ALA A 138 -24.68 -67.64 -25.36
CA ALA A 138 -24.51 -68.11 -26.75
C ALA A 138 -23.35 -67.26 -27.33
N LEU A 139 -22.25 -67.74 -27.90
CA LEU A 139 -21.85 -68.98 -28.56
C LEU A 139 -20.37 -69.25 -28.30
#